data_AF-A0A1U7H077-F1
#
_entry.id   AF-A0A1U7H077-F1
#
_cell.length_a   1.000
_cell.length_b   1.000
_cell.length_c   1.000
_cell.angle_alpha   90.00
_cell.angle_beta   90.00
_cell.angle_gamma   90.00
#
_symmetry.space_group_name_H-M   'P 1'
#
loop_
_entity.id
_entity.type
_entity.pdbx_description
1 polymer ?
#
loop_
_entity_poly.entity_id
_entity_poly.type
_entity_poly.pdbx_seq_one_letter_code
_entity_poly.pdbx_strand_id
1 'polypeptide(L)'
;MGGLGKSSLAARLCDRLPTFERVVWVGHIDEGNLVNRLAEKLDDNEQRQSLQNYDEELRFRLRRVFQQLHEGGKSFLLVLDDFEVNLVPRNESYVLQAEVAEVLQALVWAMRENYTSHRIIITCRYDFEFSQLQYFYKQPLDALQGADLRKKFNRLTAFGDKSQVDEALKLQAQKLADGNPRLLEWLDKILQNKTVDQAAILQRLAADPVELREQVLAEALLQQMDETMREMLSRGLVFELPVPREALAAVCQSIPSLSDYMNRAVALGLLEVSYDQALRVPRILPVQLTGDGEALYKQAAEVLYRFWWEEAGTSTEEQRLEIHRLALLGKEEKKAAEVASGLVHRWWKQSRYREALQLCKSTLEITEDYRLLKVMGYCESQVGEVDLALKHYQQALNLCPLEDKEELSALQHCLAMLKANSGEITEAIALYQQSLALFEQIGDVQGKAMTLWWLGHIAEQQGDYNQALNYLQPALEILQRIQSPDAERLGQVVARVEDLIRK
;
A
#
# COMPACT_ATOMS: atom_id res chain seq x y z
N MET A 1 14.31 -0.34 28.21
CA MET A 1 14.45 0.99 27.55
C MET A 1 14.29 0.86 26.03
N GLY A 2 13.63 1.82 25.38
CA GLY A 2 13.63 1.92 23.93
C GLY A 2 14.97 2.50 23.42
N GLY A 3 15.21 2.38 22.11
CA GLY A 3 16.37 3.02 21.46
C GLY A 3 17.73 2.33 21.60
N LEU A 4 17.80 1.14 22.20
CA LEU A 4 19.06 0.36 22.32
C LEU A 4 19.53 -0.32 21.02
N GLY A 5 18.85 -0.08 19.89
CA GLY A 5 19.25 -0.62 18.59
C GLY A 5 18.82 -2.06 18.31
N LYS A 6 17.73 -2.54 18.93
CA LYS A 6 17.16 -3.88 18.70
C LYS A 6 16.90 -4.15 17.22
N SER A 7 16.15 -3.27 16.55
CA SER A 7 15.83 -3.37 15.12
C SER A 7 17.09 -3.28 14.24
N SER A 8 18.04 -2.40 14.60
CA SER A 8 19.33 -2.31 13.89
C SER A 8 20.17 -3.58 14.02
N LEU A 9 20.12 -4.26 15.17
CA LEU A 9 20.79 -5.53 15.36
C LEU A 9 20.10 -6.64 14.56
N ALA A 10 18.76 -6.69 14.57
CA ALA A 10 17.99 -7.63 13.76
C ALA A 10 18.32 -7.48 12.27
N ALA A 11 18.39 -6.25 11.75
CA ALA A 11 18.80 -5.96 10.38
C ALA A 11 20.21 -6.50 10.06
N ARG A 12 21.20 -6.26 10.94
CA ARG A 12 22.56 -6.79 10.75
C ARG A 12 22.63 -8.32 10.81
N LEU A 13 21.78 -8.96 11.62
CA LEU A 13 21.67 -10.42 11.64
C LEU A 13 21.11 -10.94 10.32
N CYS A 14 20.11 -10.26 9.75
CA CYS A 14 19.59 -10.59 8.41
C CYS A 14 20.69 -10.50 7.35
N ASP A 15 21.53 -9.46 7.39
CA ASP A 15 22.65 -9.30 6.45
C ASP A 15 23.70 -10.41 6.53
N ARG A 16 23.84 -11.03 7.70
CA ARG A 16 24.72 -12.19 7.90
C ARG A 16 24.07 -13.53 7.54
N LEU A 17 22.79 -13.52 7.18
CA LEU A 17 22.01 -14.69 6.76
C LEU A 17 21.49 -14.49 5.32
N PRO A 18 22.38 -14.29 4.32
CA PRO A 18 21.98 -13.95 2.96
C PRO A 18 21.25 -15.08 2.22
N THR A 19 21.38 -16.33 2.69
CA THR A 19 20.72 -17.50 2.10
C THR A 19 19.25 -17.63 2.52
N PHE A 20 18.77 -16.76 3.40
CA PHE A 20 17.40 -16.76 3.87
C PHE A 20 16.54 -15.74 3.12
N GLU A 21 15.33 -16.14 2.74
CA GLU A 21 14.31 -15.22 2.25
C GLU A 21 13.75 -14.43 3.44
N ARG A 22 13.87 -13.11 3.40
CA ARG A 22 13.55 -12.25 4.54
C ARG A 22 12.08 -11.85 4.50
N VAL A 23 11.40 -12.04 5.63
CA VAL A 23 10.03 -11.57 5.84
C VAL A 23 10.02 -10.70 7.08
N VAL A 24 9.92 -9.39 6.90
CA VAL A 24 9.89 -8.41 8.00
C VAL A 24 8.46 -7.99 8.26
N TRP A 25 8.07 -7.97 9.53
CA TRP A 25 6.74 -7.61 9.99
C TRP A 25 6.85 -6.60 11.14
N VAL A 26 6.10 -5.50 11.01
CA VAL A 26 5.86 -4.52 12.07
C VAL A 26 4.35 -4.39 12.29
N GLY A 27 3.89 -4.43 13.53
CA GLY A 27 2.47 -4.25 13.89
C GLY A 27 1.78 -5.51 14.41
N HIS A 28 0.43 -5.49 14.38
CA HIS A 28 -0.42 -6.59 14.84
C HIS A 28 -0.21 -7.84 13.98
N ILE A 29 -0.27 -9.01 14.61
CA ILE A 29 -0.12 -10.31 13.97
C ILE A 29 -1.44 -11.07 14.04
N ASP A 30 -1.91 -11.47 12.87
CA ASP A 30 -3.03 -12.37 12.67
C ASP A 30 -2.72 -13.37 11.55
N GLU A 31 -3.53 -14.41 11.46
CA GLU A 31 -3.34 -15.47 10.48
C GLU A 31 -3.42 -14.96 9.04
N GLY A 32 -4.42 -14.10 8.74
CA GLY A 32 -4.67 -13.61 7.38
C GLY A 32 -3.47 -12.84 6.84
N ASN A 33 -2.95 -11.90 7.64
CA ASN A 33 -1.77 -11.12 7.29
C ASN A 33 -0.52 -12.00 7.17
N LEU A 34 -0.38 -13.04 7.98
CA LEU A 34 0.76 -13.96 7.90
C LEU A 34 0.74 -14.74 6.60
N VAL A 35 -0.40 -15.35 6.30
CA VAL A 35 -0.59 -16.15 5.09
C VAL A 35 -0.33 -15.31 3.85
N ASN A 36 -0.86 -14.08 3.80
CA ASN A 36 -0.67 -13.18 2.66
C ASN A 36 0.81 -12.80 2.46
N ARG A 37 1.50 -12.36 3.52
CA ARG A 37 2.92 -11.96 3.43
C ARG A 37 3.83 -13.12 3.05
N LEU A 38 3.56 -14.32 3.56
CA LEU A 38 4.33 -15.51 3.18
C LEU A 38 4.03 -15.90 1.73
N ALA A 39 2.77 -15.87 1.31
CA ALA A 39 2.37 -16.21 -0.06
C ALA A 39 3.00 -15.30 -1.12
N GLU A 40 3.17 -14.01 -0.85
CA GLU A 40 3.89 -13.06 -1.73
C GLU A 40 5.35 -13.45 -1.98
N LYS A 41 5.95 -14.24 -1.09
CA LYS A 41 7.34 -14.72 -1.18
C LYS A 41 7.48 -16.11 -1.79
N LEU A 42 6.36 -16.72 -2.19
CA LEU A 42 6.33 -18.04 -2.81
C LEU A 42 6.19 -17.90 -4.33
N ASP A 43 7.21 -18.38 -5.05
CA ASP A 43 7.18 -18.40 -6.52
C ASP A 43 6.21 -19.46 -7.07
N ASP A 44 6.01 -20.54 -6.31
CA ASP A 44 5.22 -21.69 -6.73
C ASP A 44 3.72 -21.53 -6.42
N ASN A 45 2.87 -21.85 -7.40
CA ASN A 45 1.42 -21.69 -7.28
C ASN A 45 0.78 -22.74 -6.34
N GLU A 46 1.29 -23.97 -6.33
CA GLU A 46 0.78 -25.04 -5.48
C GLU A 46 1.09 -24.74 -4.01
N GLN A 47 2.29 -24.22 -3.72
CA GLN A 47 2.68 -23.75 -2.39
C GLN A 47 1.77 -22.61 -1.90
N ARG A 48 1.44 -21.64 -2.77
CA ARG A 48 0.51 -20.54 -2.43
C ARG A 48 -0.90 -21.06 -2.14
N GLN A 49 -1.44 -21.90 -3.01
CA GLN A 49 -2.77 -22.50 -2.81
C GLN A 49 -2.82 -23.35 -1.54
N SER A 50 -1.78 -24.14 -1.27
CA SER A 50 -1.68 -24.91 -0.03
C SER A 50 -1.65 -24.03 1.21
N LEU A 51 -0.94 -22.89 1.18
CA LEU A 51 -0.89 -21.96 2.31
C LEU A 51 -2.21 -21.21 2.52
N GLN A 52 -2.94 -20.93 1.45
CA GLN A 52 -4.21 -20.20 1.44
C GLN A 52 -5.44 -21.10 1.65
N ASN A 53 -5.26 -22.39 1.91
CA ASN A 53 -6.36 -23.32 2.17
C ASN A 53 -6.93 -23.18 3.59
N TYR A 54 -7.81 -22.21 3.81
CA TYR A 54 -8.40 -21.92 5.12
C TYR A 54 -9.30 -23.03 5.70
N ASP A 55 -9.59 -24.09 4.95
CA ASP A 55 -10.28 -25.28 5.46
C ASP A 55 -9.39 -26.16 6.36
N GLU A 56 -8.07 -25.91 6.37
CA GLU A 56 -7.08 -26.64 7.18
C GLU A 56 -6.44 -25.73 8.25
N GLU A 57 -6.15 -26.29 9.43
CA GLU A 57 -5.47 -25.54 10.50
C GLU A 57 -4.10 -24.98 10.03
N LEU A 58 -3.81 -23.74 10.43
CA LEU A 58 -2.62 -22.99 10.02
C LEU A 58 -1.31 -23.78 10.21
N ARG A 59 -1.16 -24.51 11.32
CA ARG A 59 0.06 -25.27 11.63
C ARG A 59 0.39 -26.34 10.58
N PHE A 60 -0.61 -27.00 10.00
CA PHE A 60 -0.40 -28.05 8.99
C PHE A 60 -0.05 -27.46 7.63
N ARG A 61 -0.70 -26.35 7.26
CA ARG A 61 -0.38 -25.57 6.07
C ARG A 61 1.05 -25.05 6.11
N LEU A 62 1.44 -24.39 7.20
CA LEU A 62 2.79 -23.89 7.42
C LEU A 62 3.82 -25.03 7.37
N ARG A 63 3.55 -26.15 8.04
CA ARG A 63 4.43 -27.32 8.04
C ARG A 63 4.74 -27.82 6.63
N ARG A 64 3.71 -27.96 5.79
CA ARG A 64 3.84 -28.44 4.40
C ARG A 64 4.71 -27.51 3.56
N VAL A 65 4.40 -26.21 3.58
CA VAL A 65 5.13 -25.21 2.80
C VAL A 65 6.57 -25.07 3.29
N PHE A 66 6.80 -25.05 4.61
CA PHE A 66 8.14 -24.96 5.18
C PHE A 66 9.00 -26.16 4.82
N GLN A 67 8.42 -27.37 4.79
CA GLN A 67 9.13 -28.55 4.33
C GLN A 67 9.54 -28.45 2.86
N GLN A 68 8.59 -28.10 1.99
CA GLN A 68 8.85 -27.96 0.55
C GLN A 68 9.93 -26.92 0.25
N LEU A 69 9.91 -25.79 0.94
CA LEU A 69 10.94 -24.77 0.82
C LEU A 69 12.30 -25.27 1.30
N HIS A 70 12.34 -25.93 2.45
CA HIS A 70 13.56 -26.49 3.02
C HIS A 70 14.21 -27.53 2.08
N GLU A 71 13.40 -28.44 1.52
CA GLU A 71 13.85 -29.44 0.53
C GLU A 71 14.35 -28.77 -0.76
N GLY A 72 13.72 -27.66 -1.17
CA GLY A 72 14.17 -26.82 -2.28
C GLY A 72 15.36 -25.91 -1.97
N GLY A 73 15.96 -26.00 -0.78
CA GLY A 73 17.12 -25.20 -0.36
C GLY A 73 16.81 -23.73 -0.04
N LYS A 74 15.54 -23.36 0.10
CA LYS A 74 15.08 -22.02 0.49
C LYS A 74 14.62 -22.03 1.95
N SER A 75 14.85 -20.94 2.68
CA SER A 75 14.38 -20.82 4.07
C SER A 75 14.02 -19.39 4.42
N PHE A 76 12.85 -19.22 5.03
CA PHE A 76 12.45 -17.96 5.62
C PHE A 76 13.21 -17.58 6.89
N LEU A 77 13.56 -16.31 6.96
CA LEU A 77 13.92 -15.58 8.18
C LEU A 77 12.80 -14.59 8.48
N LEU A 78 11.97 -14.92 9.47
CA LEU A 78 10.85 -14.11 9.93
C LEU A 78 11.35 -13.12 10.98
N VAL A 79 11.17 -11.82 10.75
CA VAL A 79 11.55 -10.76 11.68
C VAL A 79 10.29 -10.06 12.16
N LEU A 80 9.94 -10.27 13.42
CA LEU A 80 8.83 -9.61 14.10
C LEU A 80 9.41 -8.43 14.88
N ASP A 81 9.40 -7.26 14.26
CA ASP A 81 9.98 -6.02 14.78
C ASP A 81 8.92 -5.20 15.53
N ASP A 82 9.33 -4.50 16.59
CA ASP A 82 8.44 -3.75 17.50
C ASP A 82 7.20 -4.56 17.97
N PHE A 83 7.47 -5.71 18.60
CA PHE A 83 6.47 -6.73 18.93
C PHE A 83 5.46 -6.36 20.03
N GLU A 84 5.63 -5.22 20.69
CA GLU A 84 4.92 -4.80 21.90
C GLU A 84 3.40 -4.69 21.70
N VAL A 85 2.95 -4.32 20.49
CA VAL A 85 1.52 -4.19 20.16
C VAL A 85 0.75 -5.51 20.22
N ASN A 86 1.47 -6.64 20.20
CA ASN A 86 0.92 -7.99 20.23
C ASN A 86 0.78 -8.55 21.65
N LEU A 87 1.11 -7.73 22.65
CA LEU A 87 1.14 -8.11 24.06
C LEU A 87 -0.04 -7.48 24.82
N VAL A 88 -0.44 -8.14 25.90
CA VAL A 88 -1.37 -7.64 26.91
C VAL A 88 -0.73 -7.77 28.30
N PRO A 89 -0.86 -6.74 29.16
CA PRO A 89 -0.30 -6.78 30.50
C PRO A 89 -1.06 -7.78 31.38
N ARG A 90 -0.33 -8.58 32.16
CA ARG A 90 -0.88 -9.54 33.11
C ARG A 90 0.00 -9.57 34.36
N ASN A 91 -0.54 -9.08 35.49
CA ASN A 91 0.19 -8.88 36.73
C ASN A 91 1.41 -7.96 36.53
N GLU A 92 2.63 -8.46 36.81
CA GLU A 92 3.93 -7.77 36.63
C GLU A 92 4.65 -8.15 35.33
N SER A 93 3.97 -8.87 34.43
CA SER A 93 4.52 -9.39 33.18
C SER A 93 3.60 -9.09 31.99
N TYR A 94 4.02 -9.48 30.80
CA TYR A 94 3.21 -9.40 29.59
C TYR A 94 2.91 -10.81 29.08
N VAL A 95 1.74 -11.02 28.48
CA VAL A 95 1.39 -12.25 27.77
C VAL A 95 0.98 -11.92 26.34
N LEU A 96 1.05 -12.89 25.44
CA LEU A 96 0.55 -12.74 24.08
C LEU A 96 -0.97 -12.53 24.09
N GLN A 97 -1.46 -11.72 23.15
CA GLN A 97 -2.87 -11.75 22.77
C GLN A 97 -3.24 -13.14 22.23
N ALA A 98 -4.50 -13.57 22.43
CA ALA A 98 -4.91 -14.95 22.15
C ALA A 98 -4.65 -15.36 20.69
N GLU A 99 -5.06 -14.53 19.74
CA GLU A 99 -4.86 -14.78 18.30
C GLU A 99 -3.37 -14.84 17.93
N VAL A 100 -2.55 -13.92 18.45
CA VAL A 100 -1.10 -13.91 18.25
C VAL A 100 -0.46 -15.18 18.79
N ALA A 101 -0.92 -15.67 19.95
CA ALA A 101 -0.42 -16.89 20.57
C ALA A 101 -0.65 -18.11 19.68
N GLU A 102 -1.83 -18.22 19.07
CA GLU A 102 -2.17 -19.29 18.13
C GLU A 102 -1.26 -19.27 16.90
N VAL A 103 -1.07 -18.09 16.29
CA VAL A 103 -0.21 -17.91 15.12
C VAL A 103 1.25 -18.24 15.44
N LEU A 104 1.79 -17.69 16.54
CA LEU A 104 3.20 -17.91 16.91
C LEU A 104 3.44 -19.37 17.33
N GLN A 105 2.46 -20.00 17.99
CA GLN A 105 2.52 -21.42 18.32
C GLN A 105 2.51 -22.28 17.04
N ALA A 106 1.69 -21.97 16.04
CA ALA A 106 1.65 -22.67 14.76
C ALA A 106 2.98 -22.54 14.01
N LEU A 107 3.57 -21.34 13.97
CA LEU A 107 4.88 -21.09 13.37
C LEU A 107 5.99 -21.91 14.03
N VAL A 108 6.11 -21.83 15.36
CA VAL A 108 7.14 -22.56 16.09
C VAL A 108 6.96 -24.06 15.92
N TRP A 109 5.73 -24.56 16.01
CA TRP A 109 5.41 -25.97 15.82
C TRP A 109 5.81 -26.46 14.41
N ALA A 110 5.43 -25.73 13.36
CA ALA A 110 5.73 -26.09 11.98
C ALA A 110 7.24 -26.18 11.71
N MET A 111 8.02 -25.24 12.25
CA MET A 111 9.48 -25.26 12.11
C MET A 111 10.13 -26.42 12.87
N ARG A 112 9.57 -26.75 14.04
CA ARG A 112 10.08 -27.78 14.95
C ARG A 112 9.81 -29.20 14.48
N GLU A 113 8.61 -29.46 13.96
CA GLU A 113 8.15 -30.80 13.57
C GLU A 113 9.00 -31.40 12.45
N ASN A 114 9.41 -30.57 11.49
CA ASN A 114 10.15 -31.00 10.31
C ASN A 114 11.65 -30.66 10.36
N TYR A 115 12.17 -30.17 11.50
CA TYR A 115 13.56 -29.74 11.68
C TYR A 115 14.08 -28.80 10.58
N THR A 116 13.18 -27.98 10.03
CA THR A 116 13.47 -27.07 8.92
C THR A 116 14.46 -25.98 9.33
N SER A 117 15.19 -25.43 8.37
CA SER A 117 16.18 -24.38 8.63
C SER A 117 15.60 -22.98 8.87
N HIS A 118 14.26 -22.81 8.81
CA HIS A 118 13.57 -21.53 9.05
C HIS A 118 13.90 -20.93 10.42
N ARG A 119 13.87 -19.59 10.52
CA ARG A 119 14.21 -18.87 11.74
C ARG A 119 13.25 -17.72 12.03
N ILE A 120 13.09 -17.41 13.32
CA ILE A 120 12.30 -16.28 13.81
C ILE A 120 13.21 -15.38 14.65
N ILE A 121 13.16 -14.08 14.41
CA ILE A 121 13.74 -13.03 15.25
C ILE A 121 12.58 -12.18 15.75
N ILE A 122 12.49 -12.00 17.08
CA ILE A 122 11.51 -11.11 17.70
C ILE A 122 12.29 -10.01 18.40
N THR A 123 11.98 -8.75 18.10
CA THR A 123 12.48 -7.63 18.90
C THR A 123 11.34 -7.06 19.73
N CYS A 124 11.57 -6.95 21.04
CA CYS A 124 10.58 -6.42 21.97
C CYS A 124 11.27 -5.59 23.06
N ARG A 125 10.60 -4.57 23.55
CA ARG A 125 10.98 -3.73 24.70
C ARG A 125 10.68 -4.42 26.01
N TYR A 126 9.59 -5.18 26.05
CA TYR A 126 9.13 -5.86 27.25
C TYR A 126 9.49 -7.35 27.20
N ASP A 127 9.78 -7.89 28.37
CA ASP A 127 9.76 -9.33 28.56
C ASP A 127 8.31 -9.81 28.56
N PHE A 128 8.07 -11.03 28.08
CA PHE A 128 6.72 -11.60 28.05
C PHE A 128 6.75 -13.11 28.26
N GLU A 129 5.65 -13.66 28.73
CA GLU A 129 5.45 -15.09 28.93
C GLU A 129 4.81 -15.72 27.70
N PHE A 130 5.46 -16.78 27.21
CA PHE A 130 4.94 -17.61 26.14
C PHE A 130 5.53 -19.02 26.25
N SER A 131 4.68 -20.04 26.15
CA SER A 131 5.05 -21.45 26.41
C SER A 131 6.15 -21.97 25.48
N GLN A 132 6.29 -21.41 24.27
CA GLN A 132 7.31 -21.85 23.32
C GLN A 132 8.63 -21.06 23.43
N LEU A 133 8.78 -20.13 24.38
CA LEU A 133 10.03 -19.33 24.54
C LEU A 133 11.26 -20.18 24.85
N GLN A 134 11.08 -21.40 25.36
CA GLN A 134 12.15 -22.37 25.53
C GLN A 134 12.89 -22.73 24.24
N TYR A 135 12.30 -22.46 23.07
CA TYR A 135 12.92 -22.65 21.75
C TYR A 135 13.60 -21.38 21.20
N PHE A 136 13.54 -20.27 21.93
CA PHE A 136 14.15 -19.00 21.54
C PHE A 136 15.43 -18.74 22.34
N TYR A 137 16.42 -18.16 21.68
CA TYR A 137 17.58 -17.61 22.36
C TYR A 137 17.30 -16.14 22.73
N LYS A 138 17.21 -15.86 24.03
CA LYS A 138 16.99 -14.51 24.54
C LYS A 138 18.31 -13.76 24.67
N GLN A 139 18.46 -12.68 23.92
CA GLN A 139 19.61 -11.78 23.99
C GLN A 139 19.19 -10.43 24.59
N PRO A 140 19.51 -10.14 25.86
CA PRO A 140 19.36 -8.79 26.39
C PRO A 140 20.33 -7.84 25.67
N LEU A 141 19.89 -6.60 25.48
CA LEU A 141 20.75 -5.51 25.00
C LEU A 141 20.94 -4.49 26.11
N ASP A 142 22.20 -4.15 26.33
CA ASP A 142 22.62 -3.09 27.23
C ASP A 142 22.97 -1.82 26.46
N ALA A 143 23.13 -0.72 27.18
CA ALA A 143 23.65 0.51 26.62
C ALA A 143 25.07 0.31 26.07
N LEU A 144 25.46 1.11 25.07
CA LEU A 144 26.80 1.05 24.50
C LEU A 144 27.82 1.47 25.55
N GLN A 145 28.88 0.68 25.69
CA GLN A 145 29.99 0.98 26.59
C GLN A 145 31.35 0.81 25.89
N GLY A 146 32.41 1.30 26.52
CA GLY A 146 33.79 1.02 26.13
C GLY A 146 34.11 1.33 24.66
N ALA A 147 34.51 0.31 23.91
CA ALA A 147 34.93 0.48 22.51
C ALA A 147 33.76 0.80 21.56
N ASP A 148 32.58 0.25 21.79
CA ASP A 148 31.43 0.46 20.90
C ASP A 148 30.80 1.84 21.07
N LEU A 149 30.78 2.35 22.31
CA LEU A 149 30.42 3.75 22.57
C LEU A 149 31.38 4.73 21.90
N ARG A 150 32.70 4.49 22.00
CA ARG A 150 33.72 5.31 21.32
C ARG A 150 33.56 5.29 19.80
N LYS A 151 33.32 4.11 19.21
CA LYS A 151 33.03 3.99 17.77
C LYS A 151 31.77 4.77 17.39
N LYS A 152 30.74 4.79 18.24
CA LYS A 152 29.52 5.56 18.01
C LYS A 152 29.80 7.06 18.02
N PHE A 153 30.51 7.58 19.03
CA PHE A 153 30.90 8.99 19.07
C PHE A 153 31.68 9.43 17.83
N ASN A 154 32.63 8.63 17.38
CA ASN A 154 33.43 8.95 16.18
C ASN A 154 32.61 9.03 14.89
N ARG A 155 31.40 8.45 14.86
CA ARG A 155 30.48 8.52 13.72
C ARG A 155 29.49 9.67 13.83
N LEU A 156 29.37 10.29 15.00
CA LEU A 156 28.44 11.35 15.29
C LEU A 156 29.15 12.71 15.15
N THR A 157 28.55 13.63 14.41
CA THR A 157 29.23 14.85 13.97
C THR A 157 29.55 15.79 15.12
N ALA A 158 28.62 15.96 16.07
CA ALA A 158 28.80 16.78 17.27
C ALA A 158 29.75 16.14 18.30
N PHE A 159 29.81 14.81 18.37
CA PHE A 159 30.61 14.09 19.36
C PHE A 159 32.02 13.70 18.87
N GLY A 160 32.28 13.83 17.57
CA GLY A 160 33.59 13.52 17.01
C GLY A 160 34.67 14.56 17.36
N ASP A 161 35.94 14.14 17.30
CA ASP A 161 37.11 14.94 17.69
C ASP A 161 37.26 16.27 16.92
N LYS A 162 36.67 16.37 15.72
CA LYS A 162 36.71 17.58 14.86
C LYS A 162 35.56 18.55 15.10
N SER A 163 34.65 18.23 16.02
CA SER A 163 33.44 19.00 16.29
C SER A 163 33.75 20.34 16.95
N GLN A 164 33.12 21.39 16.44
CA GLN A 164 33.20 22.76 16.96
C GLN A 164 32.20 23.03 18.11
N VAL A 165 31.46 22.02 18.56
CA VAL A 165 30.54 22.11 19.69
C VAL A 165 31.33 22.27 20.99
N ASP A 166 30.79 23.02 21.95
CA ASP A 166 31.38 23.21 23.27
C ASP A 166 31.57 21.86 24.01
N GLU A 167 32.75 21.66 24.58
CA GLU A 167 33.11 20.40 25.25
C GLU A 167 32.28 20.12 26.52
N ALA A 168 31.84 21.15 27.25
CA ALA A 168 30.99 20.95 28.42
C ALA A 168 29.59 20.45 28.00
N LEU A 169 29.04 21.00 26.91
CA LEU A 169 27.78 20.52 26.33
C LEU A 169 27.90 19.08 25.81
N LYS A 170 29.00 18.74 25.12
CA LYS A 170 29.28 17.36 24.70
C LYS A 170 29.32 16.41 25.89
N LEU A 171 30.09 16.75 26.93
CA LEU A 171 30.24 15.91 28.12
C LEU A 171 28.91 15.73 28.87
N GLN A 172 28.12 16.80 28.97
CA GLN A 172 26.78 16.74 29.57
C GLN A 172 25.85 15.83 28.76
N ALA A 173 25.82 15.98 27.44
CA ALA A 173 25.04 15.14 26.55
C ALA A 173 25.48 13.66 26.61
N GLN A 174 26.79 13.38 26.67
CA GLN A 174 27.31 12.01 26.83
C GLN A 174 26.80 11.36 28.12
N LYS A 175 26.87 12.08 29.25
CA LYS A 175 26.36 11.60 30.54
C LYS A 175 24.84 11.37 30.52
N LEU A 176 24.09 12.26 29.86
CA LEU A 176 22.64 12.13 29.73
C LEU A 176 22.23 10.94 28.87
N ALA A 177 23.00 10.67 27.82
CA ALA A 177 22.70 9.56 26.93
C ALA A 177 22.99 8.20 27.57
N ASP A 178 23.97 8.13 28.47
CA ASP A 178 24.38 6.93 29.20
C ASP A 178 24.51 5.70 28.30
N GLY A 179 25.11 5.90 27.12
CA GLY A 179 25.33 4.84 26.13
C GLY A 179 24.10 4.46 25.27
N ASN A 180 22.94 5.09 25.45
CA ASN A 180 21.76 4.83 24.61
C ASN A 180 21.99 5.34 23.16
N PRO A 181 22.05 4.46 22.14
CA PRO A 181 22.35 4.85 20.77
C PRO A 181 21.38 5.87 20.16
N ARG A 182 20.07 5.72 20.41
CA ARG A 182 19.04 6.61 19.85
C ARG A 182 19.12 7.99 20.47
N LEU A 183 19.28 8.06 21.79
CA LEU A 183 19.43 9.33 22.50
C LEU A 183 20.73 10.03 22.08
N LEU A 184 21.82 9.28 21.85
CA LEU A 184 23.06 9.82 21.30
C LEU A 184 22.89 10.44 19.91
N GLU A 185 22.20 9.77 18.99
CA GLU A 185 21.91 10.32 17.66
C GLU A 185 21.04 11.57 17.71
N TRP A 186 20.08 11.61 18.63
CA TRP A 186 19.23 12.78 18.80
C TRP A 186 20.02 13.96 19.39
N LEU A 187 20.79 13.72 20.46
CA LEU A 187 21.65 14.74 21.06
C LEU A 187 22.70 15.24 20.07
N ASP A 188 23.18 14.38 19.16
CA ASP A 188 24.10 14.78 18.09
C ASP A 188 23.49 15.88 17.22
N LYS A 189 22.22 15.72 16.83
CA LYS A 189 21.48 16.72 16.04
C LYS A 189 21.23 18.01 16.81
N ILE A 190 20.85 17.91 18.09
CA ILE A 190 20.64 19.08 18.96
C ILE A 190 21.92 19.90 19.08
N LEU A 191 23.05 19.25 19.35
CA LEU A 191 24.34 19.90 19.52
C LEU A 191 24.87 20.54 18.22
N GLN A 192 24.53 19.99 17.05
CA GLN A 192 24.84 20.60 15.76
C GLN A 192 24.01 21.86 15.47
N ASN A 193 22.84 21.98 16.08
CA ASN A 193 21.91 23.05 15.78
C ASN A 193 22.15 24.28 16.67
N LYS A 194 22.67 25.35 16.09
CA LYS A 194 22.94 26.62 16.80
C LYS A 194 21.70 27.49 17.02
N THR A 195 20.56 27.13 16.43
CA THR A 195 19.30 27.91 16.54
C THR A 195 18.48 27.58 17.78
N VAL A 196 18.84 26.52 18.50
CA VAL A 196 18.18 26.07 19.72
C VAL A 196 19.07 26.30 20.93
N ASP A 197 18.47 26.57 22.09
CA ASP A 197 19.20 26.66 23.36
C ASP A 197 19.60 25.25 23.83
N GLN A 198 20.79 24.82 23.40
CA GLN A 198 21.34 23.50 23.71
C GLN A 198 21.48 23.30 25.22
N ALA A 199 21.90 24.32 25.97
CA ALA A 199 22.14 24.21 27.40
C ALA A 199 20.83 24.01 28.18
N ALA A 200 19.78 24.77 27.85
CA ALA A 200 18.46 24.62 28.46
C ALA A 200 17.86 23.22 28.21
N ILE A 201 18.02 22.68 26.99
CA ILE A 201 17.56 21.33 26.64
C ILE A 201 18.27 20.26 27.49
N LEU A 202 19.59 20.33 27.60
CA LEU A 202 20.36 19.36 28.40
C LEU A 202 20.08 19.48 29.90
N GLN A 203 19.89 20.69 30.43
CA GLN A 203 19.54 20.89 31.84
C GLN A 203 18.20 20.26 32.17
N ARG A 204 17.22 20.42 31.29
CA ARG A 204 15.89 19.83 31.47
C ARG A 204 15.92 18.30 31.45
N LEU A 205 16.68 17.71 30.53
CA LEU A 205 16.86 16.25 30.46
C LEU A 205 17.60 15.68 31.69
N ALA A 206 18.41 16.48 32.37
CA ALA A 206 19.11 16.09 33.59
C ALA A 206 18.20 16.03 34.83
N ALA A 207 17.07 16.73 34.80
CA ALA A 207 16.18 16.86 35.96
C ALA A 207 15.21 15.67 36.15
N ASP A 208 15.11 14.75 35.18
CA ASP A 208 14.12 13.65 35.19
C ASP A 208 14.77 12.25 35.15
N PRO A 209 14.20 11.21 35.82
CA PRO A 209 14.74 9.85 35.83
C PRO A 209 14.82 9.20 34.45
N VAL A 210 15.70 8.19 34.35
CA VAL A 210 16.09 7.53 33.08
C VAL A 210 14.91 6.91 32.31
N GLU A 211 13.87 6.43 33.00
CA GLU A 211 12.68 5.82 32.39
C GLU A 211 11.70 6.87 31.83
N LEU A 212 11.71 8.09 32.42
CA LEU A 212 10.99 9.26 31.95
C LEU A 212 11.66 9.92 30.74
N ARG A 213 12.92 9.63 30.40
CA ARG A 213 13.65 10.34 29.33
C ARG A 213 13.02 10.23 27.95
N GLU A 214 12.31 9.16 27.61
CA GLU A 214 11.57 9.08 26.33
C GLU A 214 10.27 9.90 26.36
N GLN A 215 9.57 9.91 27.51
CA GLN A 215 8.35 10.72 27.72
C GLN A 215 8.68 12.21 27.86
N VAL A 216 9.79 12.55 28.53
CA VAL A 216 10.33 13.90 28.69
C VAL A 216 10.99 14.37 27.40
N LEU A 217 11.57 13.50 26.57
CA LEU A 217 11.96 13.90 25.20
C LEU A 217 10.71 14.40 24.48
N ALA A 218 9.62 13.63 24.51
CA ALA A 218 8.37 14.03 23.88
C ALA A 218 7.79 15.31 24.51
N GLU A 219 7.70 15.42 25.84
CA GLU A 219 7.17 16.62 26.53
C GLU A 219 8.07 17.85 26.37
N ALA A 220 9.39 17.73 26.44
CA ALA A 220 10.34 18.83 26.22
C ALA A 220 10.35 19.28 24.77
N LEU A 221 10.23 18.36 23.81
CA LEU A 221 10.02 18.66 22.40
C LEU A 221 8.67 19.39 22.19
N LEU A 222 7.61 18.95 22.86
CA LEU A 222 6.28 19.56 22.79
C LEU A 222 6.22 20.95 23.42
N GLN A 223 7.02 21.21 24.46
CA GLN A 223 7.13 22.54 25.06
C GLN A 223 8.08 23.49 24.29
N GLN A 224 8.90 22.95 23.39
CA GLN A 224 9.70 23.74 22.44
C GLN A 224 8.92 24.13 21.17
N MET A 225 7.73 23.56 20.98
CA MET A 225 6.81 23.94 19.91
C MET A 225 6.12 25.24 20.28
N ASP A 226 6.56 26.32 19.65
CA ASP A 226 5.74 27.52 19.57
C ASP A 226 4.46 27.21 18.76
N GLU A 227 3.47 28.10 18.85
CA GLU A 227 2.18 27.92 18.16
C GLU A 227 2.37 27.75 16.65
N THR A 228 3.34 28.44 16.07
CA THR A 228 3.68 28.36 14.64
C THR A 228 4.23 26.99 14.23
N MET A 229 5.15 26.40 15.01
CA MET A 229 5.63 25.04 14.76
C MET A 229 4.52 24.01 14.91
N ARG A 230 3.64 24.20 15.90
CA ARG A 230 2.48 23.33 16.08
C ARG A 230 1.51 23.42 14.90
N GLU A 231 1.26 24.62 14.39
CA GLU A 231 0.45 24.85 13.20
C GLU A 231 1.07 24.19 11.96
N MET A 232 2.39 24.33 11.74
CA MET A 232 3.09 23.67 10.63
C MET A 232 2.93 22.14 10.67
N LEU A 233 3.21 21.54 11.83
CA LEU A 233 3.11 20.09 12.00
C LEU A 233 1.66 19.63 11.89
N SER A 234 0.71 20.39 12.44
CA SER A 234 -0.73 20.16 12.32
C SER A 234 -1.16 20.08 10.86
N ARG A 235 -0.76 21.06 10.03
CA ARG A 235 -1.07 21.07 8.60
C ARG A 235 -0.39 19.93 7.85
N GLY A 236 0.83 19.56 8.23
CA GLY A 236 1.55 18.43 7.64
C GLY A 236 0.91 17.05 7.91
N LEU A 237 0.05 16.93 8.92
CA LEU A 237 -0.69 15.69 9.23
C LEU A 237 -1.72 15.31 8.15
N VAL A 238 -2.00 16.18 7.17
CA VAL A 238 -2.84 15.79 6.04
C VAL A 238 -2.24 14.64 5.25
N PHE A 239 -0.93 14.52 5.19
CA PHE A 239 -0.24 13.46 4.44
C PHE A 239 -0.08 12.18 5.26
N GLU A 240 -0.49 11.04 4.69
CA GLU A 240 -0.27 9.72 5.30
C GLU A 240 1.08 9.11 4.91
N LEU A 241 1.57 9.46 3.71
CA LEU A 241 2.86 9.06 3.16
C LEU A 241 3.95 10.14 3.40
N PRO A 242 5.24 9.77 3.37
CA PRO A 242 6.32 10.73 3.19
C PRO A 242 6.14 11.50 1.86
N VAL A 243 6.26 12.81 1.91
CA VAL A 243 6.05 13.70 0.76
C VAL A 243 7.26 14.56 0.46
N PRO A 244 7.46 15.02 -0.79
CA PRO A 244 8.49 16.00 -1.11
C PRO A 244 8.40 17.23 -0.21
N ARG A 245 9.55 17.86 0.05
CA ARG A 245 9.63 19.06 0.91
C ARG A 245 8.72 20.17 0.41
N GLU A 246 8.58 20.28 -0.91
CA GLU A 246 7.74 21.24 -1.62
C GLU A 246 6.25 20.99 -1.39
N ALA A 247 5.82 19.73 -1.26
CA ALA A 247 4.44 19.39 -0.96
C ALA A 247 4.07 19.78 0.47
N LEU A 248 4.95 19.50 1.44
CA LEU A 248 4.77 19.97 2.82
C LEU A 248 4.82 21.51 2.90
N ALA A 249 5.66 22.15 2.08
CA ALA A 249 5.72 23.60 2.01
C ALA A 249 4.43 24.21 1.44
N ALA A 250 3.80 23.57 0.46
CA ALA A 250 2.58 24.05 -0.16
C ALA A 250 1.43 24.17 0.85
N VAL A 251 1.21 23.16 1.70
CA VAL A 251 0.15 23.20 2.71
C VAL A 251 0.46 24.16 3.89
N CYS A 252 1.69 24.66 3.98
CA CYS A 252 2.17 25.54 5.05
C CYS A 252 2.50 26.98 4.57
N GLN A 253 2.03 27.40 3.39
CA GLN A 253 2.42 28.67 2.75
C GLN A 253 2.22 29.93 3.62
N SER A 254 1.26 29.93 4.55
CA SER A 254 1.00 31.08 5.43
C SER A 254 2.02 31.23 6.56
N ILE A 255 2.93 30.27 6.75
CA ILE A 255 3.90 30.27 7.85
C ILE A 255 5.14 31.06 7.44
N PRO A 256 5.47 32.16 8.14
CA PRO A 256 6.69 32.92 7.86
C PRO A 256 7.93 32.12 8.23
N SER A 257 9.02 32.29 7.47
CA SER A 257 10.29 31.58 7.69
C SER A 257 10.13 30.04 7.74
N LEU A 258 9.18 29.50 6.98
CA LEU A 258 8.83 28.07 6.98
C LEU A 258 10.04 27.13 6.84
N SER A 259 11.03 27.49 6.01
CA SER A 259 12.23 26.67 5.84
C SER A 259 13.02 26.48 7.14
N ASP A 260 13.08 27.50 7.99
CA ASP A 260 13.74 27.43 9.29
C ASP A 260 12.98 26.53 10.25
N TYR A 261 11.64 26.65 10.26
CA TYR A 261 10.76 25.77 11.05
C TYR A 261 10.85 24.31 10.62
N MET A 262 10.88 24.02 9.32
CA MET A 262 11.05 22.66 8.80
C MET A 262 12.41 22.09 9.18
N ASN A 263 13.49 22.85 9.01
CA ASN A 263 14.84 22.43 9.40
C ASN A 263 14.93 22.18 10.91
N ARG A 264 14.32 23.04 11.72
CA ARG A 264 14.23 22.88 13.17
C ARG A 264 13.43 21.64 13.55
N ALA A 265 12.27 21.40 12.93
CA ALA A 265 11.45 20.21 13.18
C ALA A 265 12.17 18.91 12.81
N VAL A 266 12.89 18.86 11.69
CA VAL A 266 13.75 17.72 11.32
C VAL A 266 14.86 17.50 12.35
N ALA A 267 15.52 18.58 12.79
CA ALA A 267 16.58 18.50 13.80
C ALA A 267 16.06 17.99 15.16
N LEU A 268 14.85 18.42 15.54
CA LEU A 268 14.17 18.02 16.76
C LEU A 268 13.56 16.60 16.67
N GLY A 269 13.50 16.00 15.47
CA GLY A 269 12.85 14.70 15.24
C GLY A 269 11.31 14.75 15.18
N LEU A 270 10.76 15.96 15.01
CA LEU A 270 9.32 16.22 14.83
C LEU A 270 8.87 16.04 13.37
N LEU A 271 9.82 15.98 12.43
CA LEU A 271 9.61 15.51 11.06
C LEU A 271 10.55 14.32 10.82
N GLU A 272 9.97 13.21 10.35
CA GLU A 272 10.72 12.07 9.81
C GLU A 272 11.25 12.44 8.42
N VAL A 273 12.46 11.97 8.12
CA VAL A 273 13.11 12.12 6.81
C VAL A 273 13.41 10.72 6.28
N SER A 274 12.84 10.38 5.13
CA SER A 274 13.12 9.14 4.42
C SER A 274 14.44 9.23 3.64
N TYR A 275 14.89 8.09 3.09
CA TYR A 275 16.14 8.01 2.32
C TYR A 275 16.19 8.99 1.13
N ASP A 276 15.07 9.15 0.44
CA ASP A 276 14.85 10.04 -0.70
C ASP A 276 14.56 11.50 -0.29
N GLN A 277 14.83 11.87 0.96
CA GLN A 277 14.60 13.21 1.52
C GLN A 277 13.12 13.63 1.62
N ALA A 278 12.18 12.70 1.43
CA ALA A 278 10.77 12.98 1.68
C ALA A 278 10.51 13.14 3.19
N LEU A 279 9.53 13.97 3.53
CA LEU A 279 9.22 14.40 4.89
C LEU A 279 7.87 13.85 5.32
N ARG A 280 7.76 13.47 6.60
CA ARG A 280 6.50 13.03 7.19
C ARG A 280 6.36 13.55 8.61
N VAL A 281 5.15 13.95 8.99
CA VAL A 281 4.82 14.21 10.39
C VAL A 281 4.51 12.88 11.08
N PRO A 282 5.25 12.48 12.13
CA PRO A 282 4.98 11.25 12.86
C PRO A 282 3.60 11.30 13.53
N ARG A 283 2.79 10.25 13.36
CA ARG A 283 1.44 10.16 13.94
C ARG A 283 1.44 10.06 15.47
N ILE A 284 2.58 9.73 16.08
CA ILE A 284 2.75 9.65 17.54
C ILE A 284 2.80 11.03 18.21
N LEU A 285 3.01 12.11 17.44
CA LEU A 285 2.99 13.46 18.00
C LEU A 285 1.56 13.81 18.44
N PRO A 286 1.35 14.37 19.66
CA PRO A 286 0.03 14.81 20.12
C PRO A 286 -0.35 16.15 19.49
N VAL A 287 -0.35 16.19 18.15
CA VAL A 287 -0.79 17.30 17.33
C VAL A 287 -2.01 16.81 16.55
N GLN A 288 -3.03 17.65 16.46
CA GLN A 288 -4.23 17.36 15.67
C GLN A 288 -4.32 18.35 14.53
N LEU A 289 -5.00 17.97 13.45
CA LEU A 289 -5.32 18.89 12.37
C LEU A 289 -6.20 20.02 12.91
N THR A 290 -5.82 21.27 12.67
CA THR A 290 -6.53 22.46 13.15
C THR A 290 -7.14 23.21 11.97
N GLY A 291 -8.37 23.71 12.12
CA GLY A 291 -9.07 24.50 11.10
C GLY A 291 -9.88 23.67 10.09
N ASP A 292 -10.20 24.30 8.95
CA ASP A 292 -10.94 23.68 7.86
C ASP A 292 -10.04 22.71 7.08
N GLY A 293 -10.24 21.42 7.31
CA GLY A 293 -9.47 20.36 6.66
C GLY A 293 -9.72 20.28 5.16
N GLU A 294 -10.91 20.61 4.67
CA GLU A 294 -11.30 20.39 3.27
C GLU A 294 -10.41 21.20 2.30
N ALA A 295 -10.26 22.50 2.54
CA ALA A 295 -9.40 23.35 1.71
C ALA A 295 -7.93 22.88 1.73
N LEU A 296 -7.46 22.40 2.88
CA LEU A 296 -6.10 21.93 3.04
C LEU A 296 -5.87 20.58 2.33
N TYR A 297 -6.84 19.66 2.42
CA TYR A 297 -6.81 18.40 1.68
C TYR A 297 -6.84 18.62 0.18
N LYS A 298 -7.64 19.59 -0.30
CA LYS A 298 -7.66 19.97 -1.71
C LYS A 298 -6.30 20.48 -2.17
N GLN A 299 -5.69 21.38 -1.42
CA GLN A 299 -4.36 21.90 -1.72
C GLN A 299 -3.28 20.78 -1.70
N ALA A 300 -3.37 19.87 -0.74
CA ALA A 300 -2.50 18.70 -0.63
C ALA A 300 -2.65 17.76 -1.84
N ALA A 301 -3.88 17.50 -2.28
CA ALA A 301 -4.17 16.71 -3.47
C ALA A 301 -3.60 17.36 -4.74
N GLU A 302 -3.77 18.67 -4.90
CA GLU A 302 -3.28 19.42 -6.05
C GLU A 302 -1.75 19.35 -6.19
N VAL A 303 -1.03 19.56 -5.09
CA VAL A 303 0.44 19.53 -5.13
C VAL A 303 0.98 18.13 -5.38
N LEU A 304 0.39 17.10 -4.77
CA LEU A 304 0.83 15.71 -4.99
C LEU A 304 0.42 15.18 -6.36
N TYR A 305 -0.75 15.58 -6.89
CA TYR A 305 -1.13 15.28 -8.27
C TYR A 305 -0.08 15.82 -9.24
N ARG A 306 0.32 17.08 -9.10
CA ARG A 306 1.39 17.64 -9.96
C ARG A 306 2.69 16.82 -9.88
N PHE A 307 3.18 16.55 -8.66
CA PHE A 307 4.47 15.87 -8.47
C PHE A 307 4.47 14.39 -8.85
N TRP A 308 3.44 13.64 -8.47
CA TRP A 308 3.39 12.19 -8.61
C TRP A 308 2.54 11.72 -9.81
N TRP A 309 1.78 12.60 -10.45
CA TRP A 309 0.95 12.25 -11.60
C TRP A 309 1.39 12.94 -12.89
N GLU A 310 1.59 14.26 -12.88
CA GLU A 310 1.91 15.03 -14.09
C GLU A 310 3.42 15.07 -14.39
N GLU A 311 4.24 15.37 -13.39
CA GLU A 311 5.68 15.56 -13.54
C GLU A 311 6.46 14.24 -13.43
N ALA A 312 5.93 13.26 -12.68
CA ALA A 312 6.58 11.98 -12.51
C ALA A 312 6.43 11.10 -13.76
N GLY A 313 7.54 10.52 -14.23
CA GLY A 313 7.50 9.51 -15.30
C GLY A 313 6.76 8.23 -14.88
N THR A 314 6.78 7.89 -13.59
CA THR A 314 6.02 6.77 -13.00
C THR A 314 5.69 7.06 -11.53
N SER A 315 4.52 6.62 -11.06
CA SER A 315 4.11 6.65 -9.65
C SER A 315 3.66 5.29 -9.15
N THR A 316 3.92 5.05 -7.86
CA THR A 316 3.47 3.82 -7.20
C THR A 316 1.96 3.84 -6.98
N GLU A 317 1.39 2.68 -6.68
CA GLU A 317 -0.03 2.57 -6.37
C GLU A 317 -0.41 3.32 -5.09
N GLU A 318 0.43 3.25 -4.06
CA GLU A 318 0.24 3.92 -2.77
C GLU A 318 0.23 5.44 -2.95
N GLN A 319 1.13 5.98 -3.77
CA GLN A 319 1.16 7.41 -4.10
C GLN A 319 -0.14 7.87 -4.76
N ARG A 320 -0.68 7.06 -5.68
CA ARG A 320 -1.95 7.36 -6.36
C ARG A 320 -3.14 7.29 -5.40
N LEU A 321 -3.17 6.28 -4.52
CA LEU A 321 -4.19 6.16 -3.49
C LEU A 321 -4.15 7.32 -2.50
N GLU A 322 -2.97 7.83 -2.17
CA GLU A 322 -2.85 9.01 -1.30
C GLU A 322 -3.37 10.27 -1.98
N ILE A 323 -3.07 10.50 -3.27
CA ILE A 323 -3.65 11.61 -4.03
C ILE A 323 -5.17 11.49 -4.06
N HIS A 324 -5.69 10.28 -4.33
CA HIS A 324 -7.13 10.02 -4.38
C HIS A 324 -7.81 10.29 -3.04
N ARG A 325 -7.27 9.78 -1.93
CA ARG A 325 -7.79 10.02 -0.58
C ARG A 325 -7.85 11.52 -0.25
N LEU A 326 -6.78 12.25 -0.54
CA LEU A 326 -6.73 13.70 -0.34
C LEU A 326 -7.75 14.43 -1.23
N ALA A 327 -7.92 14.01 -2.49
CA ALA A 327 -8.90 14.58 -3.39
C ALA A 327 -10.34 14.35 -2.89
N LEU A 328 -10.66 13.16 -2.36
CA LEU A 328 -11.96 12.89 -1.74
C LEU A 328 -12.22 13.80 -0.54
N LEU A 329 -11.27 13.87 0.40
CA LEU A 329 -11.38 14.68 1.60
C LEU A 329 -11.44 16.18 1.31
N GLY A 330 -10.82 16.62 0.22
CA GLY A 330 -10.83 18.00 -0.26
C GLY A 330 -11.95 18.31 -1.26
N LYS A 331 -12.84 17.36 -1.56
CA LYS A 331 -13.88 17.47 -2.59
C LYS A 331 -13.34 17.98 -3.93
N GLU A 332 -12.18 17.48 -4.34
CA GLU A 332 -11.62 17.70 -5.66
C GLU A 332 -12.11 16.58 -6.59
N GLU A 333 -13.21 16.86 -7.28
CA GLU A 333 -13.92 15.92 -8.16
C GLU A 333 -13.07 15.43 -9.34
N LYS A 334 -12.43 16.36 -10.06
CA LYS A 334 -11.74 16.06 -11.32
C LYS A 334 -10.52 15.16 -11.11
N LYS A 335 -9.66 15.51 -10.16
CA LYS A 335 -8.45 14.76 -9.81
C LYS A 335 -8.80 13.42 -9.18
N ALA A 336 -9.84 13.37 -8.33
CA ALA A 336 -10.32 12.10 -7.80
C ALA A 336 -10.74 11.15 -8.93
N ALA A 337 -11.54 11.64 -9.88
CA ALA A 337 -11.99 10.86 -11.04
C ALA A 337 -10.84 10.38 -11.93
N GLU A 338 -9.89 11.26 -12.28
CA GLU A 338 -8.75 10.92 -13.14
C GLU A 338 -7.83 9.88 -12.50
N VAL A 339 -7.49 10.06 -11.21
CA VAL A 339 -6.63 9.11 -10.48
C VAL A 339 -7.34 7.77 -10.31
N ALA A 340 -8.62 7.78 -9.94
CA ALA A 340 -9.43 6.57 -9.83
C ALA A 340 -9.46 5.83 -11.17
N SER A 341 -9.82 6.50 -12.27
CA SER A 341 -9.90 5.87 -13.60
C SER A 341 -8.60 5.16 -13.99
N GLY A 342 -7.45 5.79 -13.75
CA GLY A 342 -6.15 5.19 -14.03
C GLY A 342 -5.80 3.99 -13.13
N LEU A 343 -6.21 4.00 -11.86
CA LEU A 343 -6.02 2.87 -10.93
C LEU A 343 -6.94 1.70 -11.28
N VAL A 344 -8.23 1.97 -11.46
CA VAL A 344 -9.24 0.93 -11.65
C VAL A 344 -9.03 0.18 -12.97
N HIS A 345 -8.59 0.87 -14.03
CA HIS A 345 -8.23 0.23 -15.30
C HIS A 345 -7.08 -0.79 -15.14
N ARG A 346 -6.12 -0.52 -14.26
CA ARG A 346 -5.02 -1.46 -13.94
C ARG A 346 -5.53 -2.63 -13.10
N TRP A 347 -6.33 -2.35 -12.08
CA TRP A 347 -6.84 -3.36 -11.14
C TRP A 347 -7.79 -4.35 -11.79
N TRP A 348 -8.67 -3.90 -12.68
CA TRP A 348 -9.49 -4.80 -13.49
C TRP A 348 -8.59 -5.78 -14.26
N LYS A 349 -7.57 -5.31 -14.98
CA LYS A 349 -6.68 -6.22 -15.75
C LYS A 349 -5.97 -7.26 -14.88
N GLN A 350 -5.83 -7.00 -13.58
CA GLN A 350 -5.26 -7.90 -12.57
C GLN A 350 -6.33 -8.72 -11.82
N SER A 351 -7.59 -8.67 -12.26
CA SER A 351 -8.75 -9.31 -11.61
C SER A 351 -9.06 -8.83 -10.19
N ARG A 352 -8.57 -7.64 -9.80
CA ARG A 352 -8.83 -7.00 -8.49
C ARG A 352 -10.18 -6.27 -8.48
N TYR A 353 -11.26 -6.99 -8.81
CA TYR A 353 -12.59 -6.41 -9.07
C TYR A 353 -13.23 -5.77 -7.83
N ARG A 354 -13.05 -6.35 -6.63
CA ARG A 354 -13.67 -5.81 -5.41
C ARG A 354 -13.06 -4.47 -4.99
N GLU A 355 -11.74 -4.34 -5.11
CA GLU A 355 -11.02 -3.11 -4.80
C GLU A 355 -11.38 -1.99 -5.79
N ALA A 356 -11.45 -2.35 -7.08
CA ALA A 356 -11.96 -1.50 -8.14
C ALA A 356 -13.36 -0.93 -7.83
N LEU A 357 -14.29 -1.79 -7.39
CA LEU A 357 -15.64 -1.38 -7.01
C LEU A 357 -15.63 -0.43 -5.80
N GLN A 358 -14.82 -0.71 -4.78
CA GLN A 358 -14.74 0.16 -3.61
C GLN A 358 -14.22 1.56 -3.96
N LEU A 359 -13.20 1.63 -4.81
CA LEU A 359 -12.60 2.90 -5.23
C LEU A 359 -13.57 3.72 -6.12
N CYS A 360 -14.26 3.07 -7.05
CA CYS A 360 -15.28 3.76 -7.84
C CYS A 360 -16.43 4.28 -6.96
N LYS A 361 -16.91 3.47 -6.00
CA LYS A 361 -17.99 3.88 -5.08
C LYS A 361 -17.63 5.13 -4.30
N SER A 362 -16.46 5.16 -3.65
CA SER A 362 -16.02 6.34 -2.88
C SER A 362 -15.79 7.57 -3.76
N THR A 363 -15.38 7.39 -5.02
CA THR A 363 -15.23 8.50 -5.97
C THR A 363 -16.58 9.07 -6.39
N LEU A 364 -17.54 8.19 -6.70
CA LEU A 364 -18.87 8.58 -7.17
C LEU A 364 -19.74 9.23 -6.08
N GLU A 365 -19.31 9.20 -4.81
CA GLU A 365 -19.94 9.97 -3.73
C GLU A 365 -19.75 11.49 -3.89
N ILE A 366 -18.69 11.92 -4.58
CA ILE A 366 -18.39 13.36 -4.76
C ILE A 366 -18.49 13.84 -6.21
N THR A 367 -18.48 12.94 -7.20
CA THR A 367 -18.53 13.32 -8.63
C THR A 367 -19.38 12.35 -9.44
N GLU A 368 -20.02 12.84 -10.50
CA GLU A 368 -20.67 11.98 -11.49
C GLU A 368 -19.70 11.73 -12.67
N ASP A 369 -19.24 10.49 -12.82
CA ASP A 369 -18.33 10.10 -13.92
C ASP A 369 -18.81 8.80 -14.59
N TYR A 370 -19.23 8.92 -15.85
CA TYR A 370 -19.74 7.79 -16.63
C TYR A 370 -18.67 6.74 -16.93
N ARG A 371 -17.39 7.09 -16.99
CA ARG A 371 -16.29 6.15 -17.21
C ARG A 371 -16.08 5.29 -15.97
N LEU A 372 -16.18 5.87 -14.78
CA LEU A 372 -16.14 5.10 -13.52
C LEU A 372 -17.37 4.20 -13.36
N LEU A 373 -18.55 4.67 -13.72
CA LEU A 373 -19.78 3.86 -13.75
C LEU A 373 -19.67 2.69 -14.74
N LYS A 374 -19.09 2.90 -15.93
CA LYS A 374 -18.79 1.84 -16.90
C LYS A 374 -17.92 0.76 -16.27
N VAL A 375 -16.85 1.16 -15.60
CA VAL A 375 -15.91 0.22 -14.97
C VAL A 375 -16.56 -0.49 -13.78
N MET A 376 -17.43 0.19 -13.01
CA MET A 376 -18.26 -0.48 -12.00
C MET A 376 -19.14 -1.56 -12.59
N GLY A 377 -19.87 -1.24 -13.67
CA GLY A 377 -20.72 -2.21 -14.35
C GLY A 377 -19.92 -3.42 -14.84
N TYR A 378 -18.70 -3.19 -15.34
CA TYR A 378 -17.81 -4.29 -15.71
C TYR A 378 -17.44 -5.14 -14.50
N CYS A 379 -16.89 -4.55 -13.45
CA CYS A 379 -16.44 -5.29 -12.27
C CYS A 379 -17.60 -6.04 -11.57
N GLU A 380 -18.80 -5.45 -11.49
CA GLU A 380 -20.01 -6.09 -10.97
C GLU A 380 -20.40 -7.32 -11.79
N SER A 381 -20.32 -7.25 -13.13
CA SER A 381 -20.56 -8.42 -13.98
C SER A 381 -19.60 -9.57 -13.69
N GLN A 382 -18.33 -9.26 -13.39
CA GLN A 382 -17.31 -10.27 -13.11
C GLN A 382 -17.50 -10.94 -11.74
N VAL A 383 -18.10 -10.23 -10.77
CA VAL A 383 -18.40 -10.79 -9.44
C VAL A 383 -19.80 -11.41 -9.33
N GLY A 384 -20.57 -11.41 -10.43
CA GLY A 384 -21.90 -12.03 -10.51
C GLY A 384 -23.08 -11.13 -10.15
N GLU A 385 -22.84 -9.83 -9.92
CA GLU A 385 -23.86 -8.85 -9.54
C GLU A 385 -24.53 -8.22 -10.79
N VAL A 386 -25.21 -9.06 -11.58
CA VAL A 386 -25.69 -8.70 -12.93
C VAL A 386 -26.70 -7.53 -12.92
N ASP A 387 -27.61 -7.50 -11.94
CA ASP A 387 -28.64 -6.44 -11.85
C ASP A 387 -28.02 -5.07 -11.57
N LEU A 388 -27.01 -5.01 -10.69
CA LEU A 388 -26.27 -3.79 -10.41
C LEU A 388 -25.48 -3.35 -11.64
N ALA A 389 -24.84 -4.30 -12.33
CA ALA A 389 -24.09 -4.02 -13.54
C ALA A 389 -24.98 -3.37 -14.63
N LEU A 390 -26.15 -3.93 -14.89
CA LEU A 390 -27.13 -3.37 -15.83
C LEU A 390 -27.51 -1.93 -15.45
N LYS A 391 -27.78 -1.68 -14.17
CA LYS A 391 -28.14 -0.36 -13.67
C LYS A 391 -27.00 0.66 -13.88
N HIS A 392 -25.77 0.32 -13.50
CA HIS A 392 -24.65 1.25 -13.64
C HIS A 392 -24.24 1.47 -15.10
N TYR A 393 -24.32 0.46 -15.97
CA TYR A 393 -24.12 0.67 -17.41
C TYR A 393 -25.19 1.57 -18.02
N GLN A 394 -26.46 1.42 -17.62
CA GLN A 394 -27.53 2.30 -18.09
C GLN A 394 -27.32 3.75 -17.61
N GLN A 395 -26.91 3.93 -16.35
CA GLN A 395 -26.58 5.25 -15.81
C GLN A 395 -25.40 5.87 -16.54
N ALA A 396 -24.33 5.11 -16.77
CA ALA A 396 -23.18 5.55 -17.54
C ALA A 396 -23.58 5.98 -18.97
N LEU A 397 -24.42 5.20 -19.64
CA LEU A 397 -24.92 5.52 -20.98
C LEU A 397 -25.72 6.83 -21.01
N ASN A 398 -26.54 7.09 -19.98
CA ASN A 398 -27.33 8.31 -19.88
C ASN A 398 -26.48 9.56 -19.62
N LEU A 399 -25.34 9.40 -18.93
CA LEU A 399 -24.41 10.49 -18.60
C LEU A 399 -23.33 10.72 -19.67
N CYS A 400 -23.08 9.74 -20.53
CA CYS A 400 -22.05 9.80 -21.56
C CYS A 400 -22.40 10.88 -22.62
N PRO A 401 -21.51 11.86 -22.90
CA PRO A 401 -21.73 12.86 -23.93
C PRO A 401 -21.89 12.26 -25.32
N LEU A 402 -22.78 12.83 -26.15
CA LEU A 402 -23.03 12.39 -27.54
C LEU A 402 -21.77 12.48 -28.43
N GLU A 403 -20.85 13.36 -28.06
CA GLU A 403 -19.58 13.57 -28.76
C GLU A 403 -18.53 12.50 -28.43
N ASP A 404 -18.60 11.85 -27.26
CA ASP A 404 -17.70 10.77 -26.86
C ASP A 404 -18.17 9.43 -27.45
N LYS A 405 -18.09 9.35 -28.78
CA LYS A 405 -18.55 8.18 -29.56
C LYS A 405 -17.81 6.89 -29.19
N GLU A 406 -16.55 7.00 -28.77
CA GLU A 406 -15.76 5.86 -28.32
C GLU A 406 -16.39 5.25 -27.07
N GLU A 407 -16.64 6.06 -26.04
CA GLU A 407 -17.25 5.59 -24.80
C GLU A 407 -18.71 5.15 -24.99
N LEU A 408 -19.50 5.86 -25.80
CA LEU A 408 -20.87 5.45 -26.14
C LEU A 408 -20.93 4.07 -26.80
N SER A 409 -20.06 3.83 -27.79
CA SER A 409 -20.01 2.55 -28.50
C SER A 409 -19.63 1.40 -27.56
N ALA A 410 -18.65 1.61 -26.67
CA ALA A 410 -18.24 0.65 -25.67
C ALA A 410 -19.33 0.36 -24.62
N LEU A 411 -20.02 1.41 -24.14
CA LEU A 411 -21.13 1.27 -23.20
C LEU A 411 -22.30 0.47 -23.79
N GLN A 412 -22.70 0.79 -25.01
CA GLN A 412 -23.75 0.06 -25.72
C GLN A 412 -23.36 -1.41 -25.93
N HIS A 413 -22.10 -1.68 -26.30
CA HIS A 413 -21.58 -3.04 -26.45
C HIS A 413 -21.66 -3.83 -25.14
N CYS A 414 -21.16 -3.26 -24.03
CA CYS A 414 -21.18 -3.93 -22.73
C CYS A 414 -22.60 -4.19 -22.22
N LEU A 415 -23.50 -3.22 -22.40
CA LEU A 415 -24.90 -3.37 -22.02
C LEU A 415 -25.58 -4.45 -22.87
N ALA A 416 -25.32 -4.48 -24.18
CA ALA A 416 -25.84 -5.52 -25.08
C ALA A 416 -25.38 -6.92 -24.66
N MET A 417 -24.11 -7.08 -24.29
CA MET A 417 -23.58 -8.36 -23.80
C MET A 417 -24.30 -8.85 -22.55
N LEU A 418 -24.53 -7.97 -21.57
CA LEU A 418 -25.28 -8.35 -20.37
C LEU A 418 -26.74 -8.68 -20.67
N LYS A 419 -27.40 -7.88 -21.50
CA LYS A 419 -28.78 -8.13 -21.93
C LYS A 419 -28.93 -9.47 -22.64
N ALA A 420 -27.98 -9.81 -23.52
CA ALA A 420 -27.96 -11.11 -24.19
C ALA A 420 -27.82 -12.26 -23.19
N ASN A 421 -26.91 -12.13 -22.21
CA ASN A 421 -26.71 -13.14 -21.16
C ASN A 421 -27.93 -13.29 -20.23
N SER A 422 -28.70 -12.22 -20.03
CA SER A 422 -29.98 -12.24 -19.29
C SER A 422 -31.18 -12.72 -20.12
N GLY A 423 -30.99 -13.06 -21.39
CA GLY A 423 -32.04 -13.56 -22.29
C GLY A 423 -32.86 -12.47 -23.01
N GLU A 424 -32.50 -11.20 -22.84
CA GLU A 424 -33.14 -10.05 -23.50
C GLU A 424 -32.58 -9.84 -24.92
N ILE A 425 -32.71 -10.87 -25.76
CA ILE A 425 -31.99 -10.98 -27.04
C ILE A 425 -32.34 -9.85 -28.02
N THR A 426 -33.60 -9.45 -28.13
CA THR A 426 -34.02 -8.39 -29.07
C THR A 426 -33.40 -7.04 -28.72
N GLU A 427 -33.36 -6.69 -27.43
CA GLU A 427 -32.73 -5.45 -26.95
C GLU A 427 -31.21 -5.49 -27.16
N ALA A 428 -30.59 -6.64 -26.88
CA ALA A 428 -29.16 -6.83 -27.10
C ALA A 428 -28.76 -6.63 -28.56
N ILE A 429 -29.51 -7.21 -29.52
CA ILE A 429 -29.25 -7.02 -30.96
C ILE A 429 -29.35 -5.54 -31.34
N ALA A 430 -30.37 -4.84 -30.85
CA ALA A 430 -30.55 -3.41 -31.14
C ALA A 430 -29.37 -2.56 -30.62
N LEU A 431 -28.92 -2.83 -29.39
CA LEU A 431 -27.76 -2.15 -28.79
C LEU A 431 -26.45 -2.48 -29.53
N TYR A 432 -26.23 -3.74 -29.91
CA TYR A 432 -25.06 -4.12 -30.71
C TYR A 432 -25.05 -3.45 -32.09
N GLN A 433 -26.20 -3.32 -32.76
CA GLN A 433 -26.29 -2.62 -34.04
C GLN A 433 -25.97 -1.12 -33.90
N GLN A 434 -26.43 -0.47 -32.83
CA GLN A 434 -26.07 0.91 -32.52
C GLN A 434 -24.57 1.07 -32.26
N SER A 435 -24.00 0.19 -31.43
CA SER A 435 -22.57 0.15 -31.12
C SER A 435 -21.72 -0.07 -32.37
N LEU A 436 -22.12 -1.01 -33.23
CA LEU A 436 -21.45 -1.32 -34.50
C LEU A 436 -21.38 -0.10 -35.42
N ALA A 437 -22.50 0.62 -35.58
CA ALA A 437 -22.55 1.83 -36.40
C ALA A 437 -21.61 2.93 -35.86
N LEU A 438 -21.48 3.06 -34.54
CA LEU A 438 -20.55 4.01 -33.92
C LEU A 438 -19.10 3.59 -34.12
N PHE A 439 -18.75 2.32 -33.86
CA PHE A 439 -17.41 1.80 -34.10
C PHE A 439 -16.96 1.97 -35.56
N GLU A 440 -17.87 1.78 -36.51
CA GLU A 440 -17.63 2.07 -37.92
C GLU A 440 -17.35 3.55 -38.20
N GLN A 441 -18.12 4.46 -37.59
CA GLN A 441 -17.94 5.90 -37.76
C GLN A 441 -16.59 6.40 -37.23
N ILE A 442 -16.13 5.85 -36.09
CA ILE A 442 -14.85 6.26 -35.48
C ILE A 442 -13.65 5.48 -36.00
N GLY A 443 -13.88 4.45 -36.83
CA GLY A 443 -12.81 3.62 -37.40
C GLY A 443 -12.18 2.64 -36.40
N ASP A 444 -12.85 2.32 -35.29
CA ASP A 444 -12.40 1.29 -34.36
C ASP A 444 -12.70 -0.10 -34.92
N VAL A 445 -11.67 -0.66 -35.56
CA VAL A 445 -11.73 -1.98 -36.19
C VAL A 445 -11.84 -3.10 -35.16
N GLN A 446 -11.29 -2.93 -33.95
CA GLN A 446 -11.33 -3.97 -32.93
C GLN A 446 -12.73 -4.04 -32.30
N GLY A 447 -13.28 -2.89 -31.88
CA GLY A 447 -14.66 -2.80 -31.36
C GLY A 447 -15.69 -3.30 -32.37
N LYS A 448 -15.50 -2.98 -33.66
CA LYS A 448 -16.31 -3.53 -34.77
C LYS A 448 -16.26 -5.05 -34.83
N ALA A 449 -15.07 -5.65 -34.86
CA ALA A 449 -14.91 -7.10 -34.98
C ALA A 449 -15.52 -7.84 -33.79
N MET A 450 -15.32 -7.33 -32.56
CA MET A 450 -15.90 -7.93 -31.36
C MET A 450 -17.43 -7.86 -31.37
N THR A 451 -18.01 -6.73 -31.80
CA THR A 451 -19.47 -6.57 -31.89
C THR A 451 -20.08 -7.51 -32.92
N LEU A 452 -19.45 -7.65 -34.09
CA LEU A 452 -19.86 -8.61 -35.11
C LEU A 452 -19.76 -10.05 -34.60
N TRP A 453 -18.70 -10.41 -33.87
CA TRP A 453 -18.58 -11.73 -33.28
C TRP A 453 -19.75 -12.04 -32.33
N TRP A 454 -20.10 -11.12 -31.43
CA TRP A 454 -21.22 -11.32 -30.51
C TRP A 454 -22.58 -11.41 -31.21
N LEU A 455 -22.82 -10.59 -32.24
CA LEU A 455 -24.02 -10.72 -33.09
C LEU A 455 -24.08 -12.09 -33.78
N GLY A 456 -22.95 -12.57 -34.30
CA GLY A 456 -22.84 -13.89 -34.89
C GLY A 456 -23.10 -15.03 -33.90
N HIS A 457 -22.61 -14.88 -32.66
CA HIS A 457 -22.88 -15.82 -31.58
C HIS A 457 -24.36 -15.87 -31.22
N ILE A 458 -25.04 -14.71 -31.13
CA ILE A 458 -26.49 -14.66 -30.89
C ILE A 458 -27.26 -15.37 -32.01
N ALA A 459 -26.93 -15.10 -33.27
CA ALA A 459 -27.57 -15.75 -34.41
C ALA A 459 -27.36 -17.28 -34.41
N GLU A 460 -26.17 -17.74 -34.01
CA GLU A 460 -25.88 -19.16 -33.82
C GLU A 460 -26.76 -19.79 -32.72
N GLN A 461 -26.91 -19.11 -31.57
CA GLN A 461 -27.80 -19.58 -30.49
C GLN A 461 -29.27 -19.63 -30.89
N GLN A 462 -29.70 -18.76 -31.81
CA GLN A 462 -31.04 -18.77 -32.39
C GLN A 462 -31.23 -19.84 -33.48
N GLY A 463 -30.16 -20.50 -33.91
CA GLY A 463 -30.17 -21.52 -34.97
C GLY A 463 -30.12 -20.96 -36.40
N ASP A 464 -29.94 -19.65 -36.58
CA ASP A 464 -29.72 -19.04 -37.90
C ASP A 464 -28.23 -19.04 -38.23
N TYR A 465 -27.73 -20.20 -38.63
CA TYR A 465 -26.31 -20.40 -38.93
C TYR A 465 -25.83 -19.58 -40.14
N ASN A 466 -26.71 -19.30 -41.12
CA ASN A 466 -26.35 -18.46 -42.27
C ASN A 466 -26.14 -17.00 -41.83
N GLN A 467 -27.05 -16.48 -41.01
CA GLN A 467 -26.89 -15.15 -40.44
C GLN A 467 -25.68 -15.07 -39.50
N ALA A 468 -25.40 -16.13 -38.74
CA ALA A 468 -24.20 -16.21 -37.92
C ALA A 468 -22.93 -16.04 -38.76
N LEU A 469 -22.79 -16.76 -39.88
CA LEU A 469 -21.62 -16.62 -40.76
C LEU A 469 -21.49 -15.23 -41.37
N ASN A 470 -22.61 -14.58 -41.73
CA ASN A 470 -22.60 -13.21 -42.26
C ASN A 470 -21.99 -12.19 -41.28
N TYR A 471 -22.03 -12.47 -39.97
CA TYR A 471 -21.37 -11.65 -38.97
C TYR A 471 -19.96 -12.16 -38.61
N LEU A 472 -19.78 -13.48 -38.46
CA LEU A 472 -18.53 -14.07 -38.00
C LEU A 472 -17.39 -13.98 -39.04
N GLN A 473 -17.69 -14.10 -40.34
CA GLN A 473 -16.66 -14.04 -41.39
C GLN A 473 -16.00 -12.64 -41.48
N PRO A 474 -16.75 -11.52 -41.56
CA PRO A 474 -16.13 -10.19 -41.52
C PRO A 474 -15.37 -9.91 -40.21
N ALA A 475 -15.87 -10.41 -39.07
CA ALA A 475 -15.15 -10.29 -37.80
C ALA A 475 -13.79 -11.02 -37.85
N LEU A 476 -13.75 -12.23 -38.39
CA LEU A 476 -12.53 -13.02 -38.54
C LEU A 476 -11.51 -12.34 -39.45
N GLU A 477 -11.94 -11.84 -40.61
CA GLU A 477 -11.07 -11.11 -41.53
C GLU A 477 -10.43 -9.89 -40.86
N ILE A 478 -11.21 -9.14 -40.07
CA ILE A 478 -10.69 -7.98 -39.33
C ILE A 478 -9.66 -8.44 -38.28
N LEU A 479 -9.99 -9.45 -37.47
CA LEU A 479 -9.09 -9.96 -36.42
C LEU A 479 -7.78 -10.51 -37.01
N GLN A 480 -7.83 -11.19 -38.16
CA GLN A 480 -6.64 -11.64 -38.88
C GLN A 480 -5.80 -10.46 -39.38
N ARG A 481 -6.44 -9.43 -39.95
CA ARG A 481 -5.75 -8.24 -40.47
C ARG A 481 -5.01 -7.48 -39.37
N ILE A 482 -5.59 -7.39 -38.17
CA ILE A 482 -4.96 -6.74 -37.01
C ILE A 482 -4.05 -7.68 -36.21
N GLN A 483 -3.88 -8.93 -36.66
CA GLN A 483 -3.08 -9.97 -35.99
C GLN A 483 -3.51 -10.19 -34.53
N SER A 484 -4.81 -10.14 -34.25
CA SER A 484 -5.35 -10.41 -32.92
C SER A 484 -5.19 -11.90 -32.58
N PRO A 485 -4.81 -12.26 -31.34
CA PRO A 485 -4.78 -13.65 -30.88
C PRO A 485 -6.16 -14.32 -30.95
N ASP A 486 -7.25 -13.55 -30.94
CA ASP A 486 -8.62 -14.07 -31.01
C ASP A 486 -9.00 -14.62 -32.40
N ALA A 487 -8.22 -14.31 -33.44
CA ALA A 487 -8.49 -14.75 -34.80
C ALA A 487 -8.54 -16.28 -34.93
N GLU A 488 -7.65 -17.00 -34.24
CA GLU A 488 -7.62 -18.46 -34.29
C GLU A 488 -8.89 -19.06 -33.66
N ARG A 489 -9.27 -18.53 -32.50
CA ARG A 489 -10.47 -18.96 -31.77
C ARG A 489 -11.74 -18.72 -32.59
N LEU A 490 -11.85 -17.54 -33.20
CA LEU A 490 -13.00 -17.23 -34.05
C LEU A 490 -13.00 -18.09 -35.32
N GLY A 491 -11.83 -18.43 -35.89
CA GLY A 491 -11.72 -19.34 -37.02
C GLY A 491 -12.28 -20.73 -36.73
N GLN A 492 -12.04 -21.26 -35.53
CA GLN A 492 -12.62 -22.54 -35.09
C GLN A 492 -14.15 -22.46 -34.96
N VAL A 493 -14.67 -21.34 -34.46
CA VAL A 493 -16.12 -21.10 -34.37
C VAL A 493 -16.75 -21.03 -35.76
N VAL A 494 -16.14 -20.30 -36.70
CA VAL A 494 -16.60 -20.22 -38.10
C VAL A 494 -16.65 -21.60 -38.74
N ALA A 495 -15.58 -22.40 -38.64
CA ALA A 495 -15.54 -23.75 -39.19
C ALA A 495 -16.63 -24.66 -38.60
N ARG A 496 -16.87 -24.57 -37.29
CA ARG A 496 -17.95 -25.30 -36.62
C ARG A 496 -19.32 -24.92 -37.18
N VAL A 497 -19.60 -23.63 -37.35
CA VAL A 497 -20.89 -23.14 -37.87
C VAL A 497 -21.07 -23.56 -39.32
N GLU A 498 -20.03 -23.52 -40.14
CA GLU A 498 -20.07 -24.03 -41.53
C GLU A 498 -20.44 -25.52 -41.59
N ASP A 499 -19.89 -26.34 -40.69
CA ASP A 499 -20.22 -27.76 -40.61
C ASP A 499 -21.66 -28.02 -40.16
N LEU A 500 -22.24 -27.14 -39.34
CA LEU A 500 -23.65 -27.21 -38.94
C LEU A 500 -24.60 -26.87 -40.09
N ILE A 501 -24.20 -26.02 -41.04
CA ILE A 501 -24.98 -25.73 -42.26
C ILE A 501 -24.94 -26.90 -43.24
N ARG A 502 -23.80 -27.64 -43.27
CA ARG A 502 -23.60 -28.77 -44.19
C ARG A 502 -24.33 -30.05 -43.75
N LYS A 503 -24.70 -30.15 -42.48
CA LYS A 503 -25.46 -31.28 -41.89
C LYS A 503 -26.95 -31.00 -41.92
#